data_AF-A0A420XNY0-F1
#
_entry.id   AF-A0A420XNY0-F1
#
_cell.length_a   1.000
_cell.length_b   1.000
_cell.length_c   1.000
_cell.angle_alpha   90.00
_cell.angle_beta   90.00
_cell.angle_gamma   90.00
#
_symmetry.space_group_name_H-M   'P 1'
#
loop_
_entity.id
_entity.type
_entity.pdbx_description
1 polymer ?
#
loop_
_entity_poly.entity_id
_entity_poly.type
_entity_poly.pdbx_seq_one_letter_code
_entity_poly.pdbx_strand_id
1 'polypeptide(L)'
;MSLPPGPPQGPPPGWGPPPGGPPPGWGPPPGWGPPPGPGFGTGYGQPTQDDRLWGLAAHLSGILASFVALGFLGPLVVLLVKGPSSPFVRGHAVEALNFQLMLLFLSIVAVIASVVTLGLGLIVVVPLAGVVAVVALVLIVLASVAANNGQAYRYPVNLRLVK
;
A
#
# COMPACT_ATOMS: atom_id res chain seq x y z
N MET A 1 15.33 47.31 30.24
CA MET A 1 14.90 47.93 28.96
C MET A 1 15.47 47.08 27.84
N SER A 2 14.65 46.21 27.23
CA SER A 2 15.02 45.37 26.10
C SER A 2 14.28 45.86 24.86
N LEU A 3 15.02 46.16 23.79
CA LEU A 3 14.48 46.64 22.51
C LEU A 3 13.83 45.49 21.74
N PRO A 4 12.78 45.75 20.93
CA PRO A 4 12.14 44.74 20.11
C PRO A 4 13.04 44.27 18.94
N PRO A 5 12.89 43.02 18.46
CA PRO A 5 13.64 42.51 17.30
C PRO A 5 13.23 43.26 16.02
N GLY A 6 14.22 43.64 15.21
CA GLY A 6 14.00 44.25 13.89
C GLY A 6 13.44 43.25 12.86
N PRO A 7 12.85 43.74 11.76
CA PRO A 7 12.27 42.89 10.73
C PRO A 7 13.34 42.04 10.00
N PRO A 8 12.96 40.87 9.45
CA PRO A 8 13.89 40.02 8.71
C PRO A 8 14.39 40.74 7.45
N GLN A 9 15.72 40.83 7.30
CA GLN A 9 16.34 41.38 6.10
C GLN A 9 16.21 40.39 4.94
N GLY A 10 15.62 40.82 3.83
CA GLY A 10 15.57 40.03 2.60
C GLY A 10 16.96 39.81 1.97
N PRO A 11 17.09 38.85 1.04
CA PRO A 11 18.37 38.57 0.38
C PRO A 11 18.86 39.79 -0.44
N PRO A 12 20.19 39.96 -0.62
CA PRO A 12 20.76 41.12 -1.30
C PRO A 12 20.28 41.26 -2.76
N PRO A 13 20.10 42.48 -3.29
CA PRO A 13 19.75 42.69 -4.69
C PRO A 13 20.87 42.18 -5.60
N GLY A 14 20.60 41.11 -6.36
CA GLY A 14 21.56 40.51 -7.30
C GLY A 14 21.46 38.99 -7.45
N TRP A 15 20.75 38.30 -6.54
CA TRP A 15 20.56 36.84 -6.58
C TRP A 15 19.29 36.42 -7.33
N GLY A 16 19.16 36.80 -8.59
CA GLY A 16 18.23 36.15 -9.52
C GLY A 16 18.90 34.94 -10.18
N PRO A 17 18.20 33.81 -10.40
CA PRO A 17 18.74 32.74 -11.24
C PRO A 17 18.98 33.29 -12.65
N PRO A 18 20.15 33.05 -13.26
CA PRO A 18 20.44 33.54 -14.61
C PRO A 18 19.43 32.95 -15.62
N PRO A 19 18.94 33.74 -16.60
CA PRO A 19 18.13 33.21 -17.68
C PRO A 19 19.04 32.48 -18.68
N GLY A 20 19.26 31.20 -18.43
CA GLY A 20 20.06 30.33 -19.26
C GLY A 20 20.22 28.98 -18.56
N GLY A 21 19.91 27.89 -19.27
CA GLY A 21 20.09 26.54 -18.74
C GLY A 21 21.53 26.29 -18.25
N PRO A 22 21.74 25.29 -17.39
CA PRO A 22 23.06 25.02 -16.83
C PRO A 22 24.10 24.77 -17.93
N PRO A 23 25.36 25.25 -17.77
CA PRO A 23 26.42 25.06 -18.75
C PRO A 23 26.69 23.58 -19.05
N PRO A 24 27.02 23.20 -20.30
CA PRO A 24 27.40 21.84 -20.64
C PRO A 24 28.64 21.44 -19.83
N GLY A 25 28.50 20.50 -18.89
CA GLY A 25 29.60 19.98 -18.07
C GLY A 25 29.38 20.04 -16.56
N TRP A 26 28.35 20.74 -16.08
CA TRP A 26 27.95 20.71 -14.66
C TRP A 26 26.91 19.62 -14.39
N GLY A 27 27.33 18.36 -14.50
CA GLY A 27 26.59 17.23 -13.95
C GLY A 27 26.99 16.97 -12.48
N PRO A 28 26.10 16.48 -11.61
CA PRO A 28 26.49 16.05 -10.27
C PRO A 28 27.54 14.93 -10.36
N PRO A 29 28.54 14.88 -9.46
CA PRO A 29 29.59 13.86 -9.49
C PRO A 29 29.02 12.44 -9.41
N PRO A 30 29.59 11.46 -10.15
CA PRO A 30 29.12 10.07 -10.10
C PRO A 30 29.22 9.53 -8.68
N GLY A 31 28.07 9.26 -8.05
CA GLY A 31 28.00 8.71 -6.69
C GLY A 31 27.22 9.57 -5.68
N TRP A 32 26.85 10.81 -6.01
CA TRP A 32 25.93 11.61 -5.19
C TRP A 32 24.48 11.41 -5.63
N GLY A 33 23.98 10.19 -5.46
CA GLY A 33 22.53 9.94 -5.41
C GLY A 33 22.01 10.19 -4.00
N PRO A 34 20.76 10.66 -3.81
CA PRO A 34 20.14 10.66 -2.50
C PRO A 34 20.20 9.24 -1.90
N PRO A 35 20.41 9.09 -0.58
CA PRO A 35 20.43 7.78 0.06
C PRO A 35 19.14 7.03 -0.30
N PRO A 36 19.20 5.70 -0.54
CA PRO A 36 17.99 4.94 -0.82
C PRO A 36 17.02 5.17 0.33
N GLY A 37 15.94 5.91 0.07
CA GLY A 37 14.79 5.88 0.96
C GLY A 37 14.31 4.42 1.06
N PRO A 38 13.41 4.09 1.99
CA PRO A 38 12.67 2.82 1.96
C PRO A 38 11.71 2.81 0.75
N GLY A 39 12.27 2.85 -0.45
CA GLY A 39 11.60 2.96 -1.73
C GLY A 39 11.31 1.56 -2.25
N PHE A 40 10.09 1.11 -2.00
CA PHE A 40 9.52 0.05 -2.82
C PHE A 40 9.14 0.67 -4.16
N GLY A 41 9.93 0.36 -5.20
CA GLY A 41 9.51 0.49 -6.59
C GLY A 41 10.05 1.71 -7.35
N THR A 42 11.34 1.72 -7.70
CA THR A 42 11.85 2.46 -8.86
C THR A 42 12.98 1.74 -9.62
N GLY A 43 13.23 0.45 -9.34
CA GLY A 43 14.39 -0.28 -9.88
C GLY A 43 14.12 -1.30 -11.00
N TYR A 44 12.87 -1.55 -11.37
CA TYR A 44 12.51 -2.54 -12.39
C TYR A 44 11.60 -1.90 -13.45
N GLY A 45 11.73 -2.32 -14.71
CA GLY A 45 10.98 -1.78 -15.83
C GLY A 45 9.47 -1.71 -15.57
N GLN A 46 8.78 -0.84 -16.30
CA GLN A 46 7.33 -0.66 -16.20
C GLN A 46 6.61 -2.03 -16.18
N PRO A 47 5.69 -2.29 -15.24
CA PRO A 47 5.03 -3.58 -15.13
C PRO A 47 4.26 -3.89 -16.43
N THR A 48 4.44 -5.12 -16.90
CA THR A 48 3.79 -5.61 -18.11
C THR A 48 2.27 -5.70 -17.92
N GLN A 49 1.51 -5.87 -19.01
CA GLN A 49 0.07 -6.09 -18.90
C GLN A 49 -0.25 -7.34 -18.07
N ASP A 50 0.53 -8.42 -18.24
CA ASP A 50 0.39 -9.63 -17.44
C ASP A 50 0.65 -9.36 -15.95
N ASP A 51 1.69 -8.60 -15.60
CA ASP A 51 1.96 -8.21 -14.20
C ASP A 51 0.80 -7.43 -13.57
N ARG A 52 0.18 -6.54 -14.33
CA ARG A 52 -0.99 -5.75 -13.88
C ARG A 52 -2.19 -6.65 -13.62
N LEU A 53 -2.46 -7.60 -14.52
CA LEU A 53 -3.55 -8.57 -14.36
C LEU A 53 -3.33 -9.46 -13.13
N TRP A 54 -2.12 -9.95 -12.92
CA TRP A 54 -1.79 -10.74 -11.73
C TRP A 54 -1.84 -9.92 -10.44
N GLY A 55 -1.39 -8.66 -10.47
CA GLY A 55 -1.52 -7.74 -9.34
C GLY A 55 -2.99 -7.48 -8.98
N LEU A 56 -3.85 -7.26 -9.97
CA LEU A 56 -5.29 -7.12 -9.79
C LEU A 56 -5.92 -8.40 -9.23
N ALA A 57 -5.53 -9.56 -9.79
CA ALA A 57 -6.00 -10.87 -9.34
C ALA A 57 -5.65 -11.14 -7.88
N ALA A 58 -4.47 -10.69 -7.41
CA ALA A 58 -4.06 -10.84 -6.02
C ALA A 58 -5.06 -10.20 -5.03
N HIS A 59 -5.59 -9.02 -5.38
CA HIS A 59 -6.55 -8.29 -4.56
C HIS A 59 -7.98 -8.86 -4.68
N LEU A 60 -8.47 -9.09 -5.91
CA LEU A 60 -9.85 -9.55 -6.14
C LEU A 60 -10.08 -10.99 -5.70
N SER A 61 -9.07 -11.86 -5.84
CA SER A 61 -9.19 -13.26 -5.41
C SER A 61 -9.49 -13.40 -3.92
N GLY A 62 -9.07 -12.41 -3.12
CA GLY A 62 -9.39 -12.36 -1.70
C GLY A 62 -10.89 -12.22 -1.41
N ILE A 63 -11.62 -11.47 -2.23
CA ILE A 63 -13.08 -11.34 -2.11
C ILE A 63 -13.76 -12.68 -2.40
N LEU A 64 -13.39 -13.32 -3.52
CA LEU A 64 -14.02 -14.57 -3.96
C LEU A 64 -13.79 -15.71 -2.96
N ALA A 65 -12.57 -15.84 -2.44
CA ALA A 65 -12.24 -16.90 -1.49
C ALA A 65 -12.80 -16.61 -0.08
N SER A 66 -13.14 -15.35 0.24
CA SER A 66 -13.73 -14.98 1.54
C SER A 66 -15.14 -15.55 1.75
N PHE A 67 -15.89 -15.85 0.68
CA PHE A 67 -17.23 -16.47 0.80
C PHE A 67 -17.21 -17.85 1.46
N VAL A 68 -16.06 -18.54 1.44
CA VAL A 68 -15.85 -19.83 2.10
C VAL A 68 -14.84 -19.72 3.27
N ALA A 69 -14.66 -18.52 3.83
CA ALA A 69 -13.72 -18.20 4.90
C ALA A 69 -12.23 -18.45 4.57
N LEU A 70 -11.87 -18.51 3.29
CA LEU A 70 -10.50 -18.79 2.82
C LEU A 70 -9.92 -17.64 2.01
N GLY A 71 -10.29 -16.39 2.34
CA GLY A 71 -9.89 -15.17 1.62
C GLY A 71 -8.38 -15.04 1.37
N PHE A 72 -7.54 -15.58 2.24
CA PHE A 72 -6.08 -15.53 2.08
C PHE A 72 -5.54 -16.45 0.98
N LEU A 73 -6.27 -17.48 0.55
CA LEU A 73 -5.79 -18.46 -0.43
C LEU A 73 -5.55 -17.83 -1.81
N GLY A 74 -6.43 -16.92 -2.23
CA GLY A 74 -6.30 -16.21 -3.50
C GLY A 74 -4.95 -15.48 -3.66
N PRO A 75 -4.63 -14.50 -2.80
CA PRO A 75 -3.34 -13.82 -2.85
C PRO A 75 -2.16 -14.73 -2.55
N LEU A 76 -2.32 -15.78 -1.73
CA LEU A 76 -1.27 -16.77 -1.50
C LEU A 76 -0.91 -17.52 -2.79
N VAL A 77 -1.90 -17.96 -3.56
CA VAL A 77 -1.67 -18.61 -4.86
C VAL A 77 -0.96 -17.65 -5.81
N VAL A 78 -1.41 -16.40 -5.90
CA VAL A 78 -0.74 -15.40 -6.75
C VAL A 78 0.71 -15.17 -6.31
N LEU A 79 0.95 -15.07 -5.00
CA LEU A 79 2.30 -14.91 -4.44
C LEU A 79 3.22 -16.08 -4.81
N LEU A 80 2.73 -17.32 -4.73
CA LEU A 80 3.53 -18.51 -5.03
C LEU A 80 3.77 -18.68 -6.54
N VAL A 81 2.79 -18.36 -7.38
CA VAL A 81 2.87 -18.58 -8.83
C VAL A 81 3.66 -17.47 -9.54
N LYS A 82 3.42 -16.20 -9.21
CA LYS A 82 4.02 -15.05 -9.91
C LYS A 82 4.92 -14.17 -9.06
N GLY A 83 4.87 -14.29 -7.73
CA GLY A 83 5.75 -13.55 -6.84
C GLY A 83 7.26 -13.77 -7.11
N PRO A 84 7.74 -14.98 -7.45
CA PRO A 84 9.17 -15.19 -7.74
C PRO A 84 9.66 -14.53 -9.04
N SER A 85 8.77 -14.36 -10.03
CA SER A 85 9.12 -13.86 -11.36
C SER A 85 8.81 -12.38 -11.57
N SER A 86 7.99 -11.78 -10.71
CA SER A 86 7.58 -10.38 -10.84
C SER A 86 7.58 -9.66 -9.49
N PRO A 87 8.54 -8.75 -9.24
CA PRO A 87 8.56 -7.94 -8.02
C PRO A 87 7.30 -7.09 -7.84
N PHE A 88 6.71 -6.62 -8.95
CA PHE A 88 5.45 -5.89 -8.94
C PHE A 88 4.31 -6.76 -8.40
N VAL A 89 4.11 -7.95 -9.00
CA VAL A 89 3.07 -8.88 -8.56
C VAL A 89 3.31 -9.32 -7.12
N ARG A 90 4.56 -9.61 -6.74
CA ARG A 90 4.93 -9.97 -5.37
C ARG A 90 4.49 -8.90 -4.38
N GLY A 91 4.70 -7.62 -4.69
CA GLY A 91 4.27 -6.50 -3.86
C GLY A 91 2.77 -6.50 -3.61
N HIS A 92 1.96 -6.59 -4.67
CA HIS A 92 0.50 -6.65 -4.55
C HIS A 92 0.03 -7.91 -3.83
N ALA A 93 0.64 -9.07 -4.10
CA ALA A 93 0.24 -10.34 -3.51
C ALA A 93 0.56 -10.43 -2.02
N VAL A 94 1.75 -9.98 -1.59
CA VAL A 94 2.09 -9.92 -0.16
C VAL A 94 1.15 -8.95 0.58
N GLU A 95 0.89 -7.78 -0.01
CA GLU A 95 0.03 -6.76 0.60
C GLU A 95 -1.42 -7.25 0.73
N ALA A 96 -1.96 -7.90 -0.30
CA ALA A 96 -3.27 -8.55 -0.29
C ALA A 96 -3.35 -9.71 0.70
N LEU A 97 -2.32 -10.56 0.76
CA LEU A 97 -2.26 -11.70 1.67
C LEU A 97 -2.31 -11.23 3.13
N ASN A 98 -1.48 -10.25 3.48
CA ASN A 98 -1.46 -9.62 4.79
C ASN A 98 -2.83 -9.05 5.18
N PHE A 99 -3.50 -8.40 4.23
CA PHE A 99 -4.82 -7.82 4.47
C PHE A 99 -5.88 -8.90 4.73
N GLN A 100 -5.86 -9.99 3.96
CA GLN A 100 -6.76 -11.12 4.17
C GLN A 100 -6.50 -11.84 5.51
N LEU A 101 -5.24 -11.97 5.92
CA LEU A 101 -4.90 -12.52 7.24
C LEU A 101 -5.39 -11.62 8.38
N MET A 102 -5.32 -10.30 8.22
CA MET A 102 -5.89 -9.36 9.19
C MET A 102 -7.42 -9.49 9.28
N LEU A 103 -8.12 -9.58 8.14
CA LEU A 103 -9.57 -9.79 8.13
C LEU A 103 -9.95 -11.14 8.77
N LEU A 104 -9.19 -12.20 8.48
CA LEU A 104 -9.39 -13.51 9.12
C LEU A 104 -9.23 -13.43 10.64
N PHE A 105 -8.19 -12.73 11.11
CA PHE A 105 -7.99 -12.51 12.54
C PHE A 105 -9.18 -11.78 13.19
N LEU A 106 -9.64 -10.68 12.58
CA LEU A 106 -10.83 -9.95 13.06
C LEU A 106 -12.08 -10.85 13.08
N SER A 107 -12.22 -11.72 12.09
CA SER A 107 -13.35 -12.64 11.97
C SER A 107 -13.33 -13.68 13.09
N ILE A 108 -12.16 -14.22 13.43
CA ILE A 108 -11.98 -15.15 14.56
C ILE A 108 -12.34 -14.48 15.89
N VAL A 109 -11.85 -13.24 16.12
CA VAL A 109 -12.17 -12.48 17.33
C VAL A 109 -13.68 -12.22 17.44
N ALA A 110 -14.33 -11.86 16.33
CA ALA A 110 -15.77 -11.65 16.27
C ALA A 110 -16.57 -12.93 16.61
N VAL A 111 -16.15 -14.09 16.10
CA VAL A 111 -16.76 -15.38 16.43
C VAL A 111 -16.59 -15.72 17.90
N ILE A 112 -15.38 -15.58 18.45
CA ILE A 112 -15.09 -15.85 19.88
C ILE A 112 -15.95 -14.95 20.77
N ALA A 113 -16.02 -13.64 20.47
CA ALA A 113 -16.84 -12.71 21.23
C ALA A 113 -18.33 -13.09 21.21
N SER A 114 -18.82 -13.55 20.05
CA SER A 114 -20.21 -14.00 19.90
C SER A 114 -20.48 -15.28 20.71
N VAL A 115 -19.56 -16.24 20.72
CA VAL A 115 -19.71 -17.49 21.48
C VAL A 115 -19.65 -17.24 22.99
N VAL A 116 -18.67 -16.47 23.46
CA VAL A 116 -18.49 -16.17 24.90
C VAL A 116 -19.69 -15.43 25.50
N THR A 117 -20.38 -14.62 24.70
CA THR A 117 -21.57 -13.87 25.11
C THR A 117 -22.88 -14.64 24.88
N LEU A 118 -22.81 -15.96 24.60
CA LEU A 118 -23.95 -16.82 24.29
C LEU A 118 -24.83 -16.28 23.14
N GLY A 119 -24.20 -15.60 22.17
CA GLY A 119 -24.86 -15.02 21.01
C GLY A 119 -25.30 -13.56 21.17
N LEU A 120 -25.34 -12.99 22.38
CA LEU A 120 -25.72 -11.58 22.58
C LEU A 120 -24.75 -10.61 21.89
N GLY A 121 -23.47 -10.99 21.78
CA GLY A 121 -22.45 -10.24 21.07
C GLY A 121 -22.77 -10.01 19.58
N LEU A 122 -23.62 -10.85 18.97
CA LEU A 122 -24.03 -10.70 17.57
C LEU A 122 -24.72 -9.35 17.30
N ILE A 123 -25.41 -8.78 18.29
CA ILE A 123 -26.07 -7.47 18.18
C ILE A 123 -25.06 -6.37 17.83
N VAL A 124 -23.83 -6.48 18.32
CA VAL A 124 -22.74 -5.53 18.06
C VAL A 124 -21.85 -6.01 16.92
N VAL A 125 -21.54 -7.31 16.87
CA VAL A 125 -20.62 -7.89 15.89
C VAL A 125 -21.15 -7.77 14.47
N VAL A 126 -22.44 -8.06 14.22
CA VAL A 126 -23.02 -8.02 12.88
C VAL A 126 -22.95 -6.63 12.23
N PRO A 127 -23.42 -5.53 12.87
CA PRO A 127 -23.31 -4.21 12.26
C PRO A 127 -21.86 -3.77 12.08
N LEU A 128 -20.98 -4.07 13.05
CA LEU A 128 -19.56 -3.76 12.96
C LEU A 128 -18.88 -4.51 11.80
N ALA A 129 -19.16 -5.80 11.65
CA ALA A 129 -18.66 -6.62 10.55
C ALA A 129 -19.14 -6.08 9.19
N GLY A 130 -20.37 -5.60 9.10
CA GLY A 130 -20.89 -4.92 7.91
C GLY A 130 -20.07 -3.69 7.52
N VAL A 131 -19.76 -2.81 8.48
CA VAL A 131 -18.90 -1.64 8.24
C VAL A 131 -17.50 -2.05 7.80
N VAL A 132 -16.88 -3.02 8.49
CA VAL A 132 -15.56 -3.54 8.14
C VAL A 132 -15.56 -4.13 6.73
N ALA A 133 -16.59 -4.89 6.35
CA ALA A 133 -16.72 -5.49 5.03
C ALA A 133 -16.80 -4.43 3.92
N VAL A 134 -17.57 -3.36 4.13
CA VAL A 134 -17.68 -2.25 3.17
C VAL A 134 -16.33 -1.53 3.03
N VAL A 135 -15.67 -1.20 4.15
CA VAL A 135 -14.34 -0.55 4.11
C VAL A 135 -13.33 -1.45 3.41
N ALA A 136 -13.30 -2.74 3.72
CA ALA A 136 -12.42 -3.70 3.08
C ALA A 136 -12.66 -3.80 1.58
N LEU A 137 -13.92 -3.85 1.15
CA LEU A 137 -14.28 -3.88 -0.26
C LEU A 137 -13.76 -2.63 -1.00
N VAL A 138 -13.97 -1.43 -0.43
CA VAL A 138 -13.48 -0.18 -1.01
C VAL A 138 -11.96 -0.21 -1.15
N LEU A 139 -11.25 -0.63 -0.10
CA LEU A 139 -9.79 -0.71 -0.13
C LEU A 139 -9.27 -1.72 -1.16
N ILE A 140 -9.93 -2.88 -1.31
CA ILE A 140 -9.58 -3.89 -2.31
C ILE A 140 -9.79 -3.33 -3.71
N VAL A 141 -10.90 -2.64 -3.97
CA VAL A 141 -11.17 -2.01 -5.27
C VAL A 141 -10.10 -0.97 -5.60
N LEU A 142 -9.73 -0.10 -4.66
CA LEU A 142 -8.65 0.88 -4.85
C LEU A 142 -7.31 0.19 -5.14
N ALA A 143 -6.99 -0.89 -4.43
CA ALA A 143 -5.79 -1.68 -4.66
C ALA A 143 -5.77 -2.34 -6.04
N SER A 144 -6.90 -2.90 -6.48
CA SER A 144 -7.08 -3.50 -7.80
C SER A 144 -6.96 -2.47 -8.92
N VAL A 145 -7.58 -1.29 -8.76
CA VAL A 145 -7.46 -0.18 -9.73
C VAL A 145 -6.02 0.30 -9.83
N ALA A 146 -5.34 0.48 -8.70
CA ALA A 146 -3.92 0.84 -8.67
C ALA A 146 -3.06 -0.22 -9.38
N ALA A 147 -3.28 -1.51 -9.09
CA ALA A 147 -2.58 -2.61 -9.74
C ALA A 147 -2.79 -2.61 -11.27
N ASN A 148 -4.02 -2.39 -11.72
CA ASN A 148 -4.35 -2.31 -13.14
C ASN A 148 -3.67 -1.11 -13.84
N ASN A 149 -3.48 -0.01 -13.11
CA ASN A 149 -2.75 1.17 -13.59
C ASN A 149 -1.22 1.00 -13.51
N GLY A 150 -0.72 -0.16 -13.08
CA GLY A 150 0.71 -0.41 -12.88
C GLY A 150 1.30 0.34 -11.68
N GLN A 151 0.45 0.79 -10.76
CA GLN A 151 0.85 1.52 -9.56
C GLN A 151 0.91 0.58 -8.36
N ALA A 152 2.00 0.67 -7.59
CA ALA A 152 2.07 -0.02 -6.32
C ALA A 152 1.00 0.53 -5.36
N TYR A 153 0.34 -0.35 -4.63
CA TYR A 153 -0.66 0.03 -3.62
C TYR A 153 -0.28 -0.52 -2.27
N ARG A 154 -0.49 0.29 -1.23
CA ARG A 154 -0.37 -0.13 0.17
C ARG A 154 -1.68 0.15 0.89
N TYR A 155 -2.21 -0.86 1.55
CA TYR A 155 -3.40 -0.68 2.37
C TYR A 155 -3.09 0.31 3.51
N PRO A 156 -3.96 1.31 3.76
CA PRO A 156 -3.79 2.25 4.87
C PRO A 156 -3.73 1.54 6.23
N VAL A 157 -4.51 0.47 6.37
CA VAL A 157 -4.55 -0.39 7.56
C VAL A 157 -4.26 -1.83 7.13
N ASN A 158 -3.15 -2.39 7.59
CA ASN A 158 -2.73 -3.74 7.25
C ASN A 158 -1.74 -4.32 8.28
N LEU A 159 -1.84 -5.62 8.55
CA LEU A 159 -0.86 -6.36 9.35
C LEU A 159 0.19 -6.98 8.42
N ARG A 160 1.38 -6.38 8.36
CA ARG A 160 2.48 -6.81 7.48
C ARG A 160 3.25 -8.00 8.05
N LEU A 161 2.60 -9.16 8.09
CA LEU A 161 3.13 -10.41 8.63
C LEU A 161 4.11 -11.09 7.67
N VAL A 162 3.73 -11.16 6.39
CA VAL A 162 4.53 -11.73 5.29
C VAL A 162 5.36 -10.61 4.64
N LYS A 163 6.60 -10.92 4.25
CA LYS A 163 7.59 -10.00 3.64
C LYS A 163 8.05 -10.48 2.28
#